data_AF-A0A7V3RNU2-F1
#
_entry.id   AF-A0A7V3RNU2-F1
#
_cell.length_a   1.000
_cell.length_b   1.000
_cell.length_c   1.000
_cell.angle_alpha   90.00
_cell.angle_beta   90.00
_cell.angle_gamma   90.00
#
_symmetry.space_group_name_H-M   'P 1'
#
loop_
_entity.id
_entity.type
_entity.pdbx_description
1 polymer ?
#
loop_
_entity_poly.entity_id
_entity_poly.type
_entity_poly.pdbx_seq_one_letter_code
_entity_poly.pdbx_strand_id
1 'polypeptide(L)'
;MATYPVIFLTPRGEEVRTEAADDQYLLDAAAEAGLALPYFCLQGWCCTCAGRILEGRVDQSEARRFFPQDAEAGYVLLCSAYPRAPLRILTHQKEAMRAHRLALGLPTPRG
;
A
#
# COMPACT_ATOMS: atom_id res chain seq x y z
N MET A 1 -4.40 -10.31 -19.06
CA MET A 1 -4.30 -9.75 -17.71
C MET A 1 -4.19 -10.91 -16.75
N ALA A 2 -3.14 -10.92 -15.94
CA ALA A 2 -3.06 -11.82 -14.80
C ALA A 2 -3.83 -11.20 -13.63
N THR A 3 -4.58 -12.02 -12.89
CA THR A 3 -5.19 -11.60 -11.62
C THR A 3 -4.45 -12.27 -10.47
N TYR A 4 -4.33 -11.55 -9.36
CA TYR A 4 -3.70 -12.06 -8.15
C TYR A 4 -4.66 -11.95 -6.97
N PRO A 5 -4.71 -12.95 -6.08
CA PRO A 5 -5.47 -12.86 -4.84
C PRO A 5 -4.80 -11.86 -3.90
N VAL A 6 -5.60 -10.99 -3.30
CA VAL A 6 -5.15 -9.96 -2.35
C VAL A 6 -5.96 -10.06 -1.07
N ILE A 7 -5.26 -10.11 0.06
CA ILE A 7 -5.85 -10.07 1.39
C ILE A 7 -5.43 -8.76 2.07
N PHE A 8 -6.40 -7.90 2.35
CA PHE A 8 -6.21 -6.71 3.17
C PHE A 8 -6.53 -7.04 4.63
N LEU A 9 -5.54 -6.94 5.50
CA LEU A 9 -5.69 -7.06 6.95
C LEU A 9 -5.90 -5.67 7.55
N THR A 10 -7.02 -5.46 8.23
CA THR A 10 -7.27 -4.22 8.96
C THR A 10 -6.58 -4.24 10.33
N PRO A 11 -6.31 -3.08 10.96
CA PRO A 11 -5.78 -3.04 12.32
C PRO A 11 -6.67 -3.72 13.37
N ARG A 12 -7.93 -3.97 13.05
CA ARG A 12 -8.90 -4.67 13.92
C ARG A 12 -8.84 -6.19 13.78
N GLY A 13 -7.99 -6.71 12.89
CA GLY A 13 -7.86 -8.13 12.61
C GLY A 13 -8.84 -8.67 11.58
N GLU A 14 -9.59 -7.80 10.89
CA GLU A 14 -10.51 -8.21 9.82
C GLU A 14 -9.73 -8.44 8.53
N GLU A 15 -10.01 -9.54 7.83
CA GLU A 15 -9.45 -9.84 6.51
C GLU A 15 -10.49 -9.56 5.43
N VAL A 16 -10.18 -8.65 4.52
CA VAL A 16 -10.95 -8.43 3.29
C VAL A 16 -10.21 -9.09 2.13
N ARG A 17 -10.88 -9.99 1.43
CA ARG A 17 -10.31 -10.77 0.33
C ARG A 17 -10.87 -10.28 -0.99
N THR A 18 -9.99 -10.10 -1.97
CA THR A 18 -10.35 -9.69 -3.32
C THR A 18 -9.36 -10.26 -4.33
N GLU A 19 -9.65 -10.07 -5.61
CA GLU A 19 -8.72 -10.29 -6.70
C GLU A 19 -8.37 -8.94 -7.32
N ALA A 20 -7.10 -8.74 -7.67
CA ALA A 20 -6.64 -7.53 -8.33
C ALA A 20 -5.93 -7.90 -9.63
N ALA A 21 -6.26 -7.20 -10.72
CA ALA A 21 -5.57 -7.36 -11.99
C ALA A 21 -4.15 -6.78 -11.93
N ASP A 22 -3.25 -7.28 -12.77
CA ASP A 22 -1.86 -6.84 -12.87
C ASP A 22 -1.69 -5.38 -13.33
N ASP A 23 -2.75 -4.76 -13.84
CA ASP A 23 -2.86 -3.36 -14.24
C ASP A 23 -3.83 -2.54 -13.37
N GLN A 24 -4.25 -3.08 -12.22
CA GLN A 24 -5.15 -2.40 -11.28
C GLN A 24 -4.41 -1.91 -10.04
N TYR A 25 -4.70 -0.68 -9.60
CA TYR A 25 -4.18 -0.17 -8.33
C TYR A 25 -4.79 -0.92 -7.15
N LEU A 26 -3.96 -1.26 -6.17
CA LEU A 26 -4.40 -1.94 -4.95
C LEU A 26 -5.41 -1.11 -4.13
N LEU A 27 -5.36 0.22 -4.21
CA LEU A 27 -6.36 1.08 -3.57
C LEU A 27 -7.75 0.89 -4.18
N ASP A 28 -7.83 0.77 -5.51
CA ASP A 28 -9.10 0.58 -6.22
C ASP A 28 -9.65 -0.82 -5.96
N ALA A 29 -8.79 -1.85 -6.01
CA ALA A 29 -9.16 -3.23 -5.65
C ALA A 29 -9.70 -3.34 -4.21
N ALA A 30 -9.15 -2.57 -3.26
CA ALA A 30 -9.69 -2.50 -1.90
C ALA A 30 -11.08 -1.86 -1.87
N ALA A 31 -11.27 -0.75 -2.60
CA ALA A 31 -12.55 -0.05 -2.66
C ALA A 31 -13.66 -0.91 -3.31
N GLU A 32 -13.34 -1.62 -4.39
CA GLU A 32 -14.25 -2.57 -5.06
C GLU A 32 -14.65 -3.73 -4.14
N ALA A 33 -13.75 -4.15 -3.24
CA ALA A 33 -14.01 -5.16 -2.22
C ALA A 33 -14.80 -4.62 -1.00
N GLY A 34 -15.24 -3.35 -1.03
CA GLY A 34 -15.96 -2.71 0.06
C GLY A 34 -15.08 -2.20 1.20
N LEU A 35 -13.76 -2.18 1.04
CA LEU A 35 -12.80 -1.65 2.02
C LEU A 35 -12.39 -0.22 1.65
N ALA A 36 -13.04 0.76 2.28
CA ALA A 36 -12.65 2.15 2.15
C ALA A 36 -11.35 2.44 2.93
N LEU A 37 -10.24 2.63 2.23
CA LEU A 37 -8.95 2.99 2.82
C LEU A 37 -8.70 4.51 2.78
N PRO A 38 -7.95 5.06 3.74
CA PRO A 38 -7.60 6.47 3.72
C PRO A 38 -6.68 6.80 2.54
N TYR A 39 -6.99 7.84 1.78
CA TYR A 39 -6.15 8.37 0.70
C TYR A 39 -6.17 9.91 0.68
N PHE A 40 -5.26 10.51 -0.08
CA PHE A 40 -5.23 11.97 -0.28
C PHE A 40 -4.66 12.35 -1.65
N CYS A 41 -3.34 12.19 -1.87
CA CYS A 41 -2.70 12.74 -3.07
C CYS A 41 -2.90 11.94 -4.36
N LEU A 42 -3.20 10.63 -4.27
CA LEU A 42 -3.28 9.68 -5.40
C LEU A 42 -2.09 9.75 -6.39
N GLN A 43 -0.90 10.04 -5.86
CA GLN A 43 0.34 10.28 -6.63
C GLN A 43 1.54 9.51 -6.05
N GLY A 44 1.33 8.63 -5.06
CA GLY A 44 2.42 7.89 -4.42
C GLY A 44 3.43 8.78 -3.66
N TRP A 45 2.95 9.72 -2.85
CA TRP A 45 3.80 10.65 -2.07
C TRP A 45 3.39 10.82 -0.60
N CYS A 46 2.10 11.05 -0.29
CA CYS A 46 1.64 11.58 1.00
C CYS A 46 1.57 10.59 2.19
N CYS A 47 1.93 9.32 1.98
CA CYS A 47 1.81 8.22 2.96
C CYS A 47 0.40 7.92 3.49
N THR A 48 -0.65 8.66 3.11
CA THR A 48 -2.00 8.43 3.64
C THR A 48 -2.54 7.03 3.30
N CYS A 49 -2.29 6.55 2.07
CA CYS A 49 -2.69 5.22 1.62
C CYS A 49 -1.65 4.12 1.96
N ALA A 50 -0.78 4.36 2.94
CA ALA A 50 0.29 3.43 3.26
C ALA A 50 -0.27 2.10 3.81
N GLY A 51 0.26 1.02 3.28
CA GLY A 51 0.14 -0.33 3.82
C GLY A 51 1.52 -0.92 4.09
N ARG A 52 1.54 -2.16 4.59
CA ARG A 52 2.75 -2.97 4.75
C ARG A 52 2.53 -4.35 4.16
N ILE A 53 3.39 -4.76 3.26
CA ILE A 53 3.40 -6.09 2.66
C ILE A 53 3.84 -7.08 3.74
N LEU A 54 2.97 -8.03 4.05
CA LEU A 54 3.28 -9.18 4.89
C LEU A 54 3.76 -10.35 4.02
N GLU A 55 3.14 -10.52 2.85
CA GLU A 55 3.46 -11.57 1.88
C GLU A 55 3.26 -11.04 0.45
N GLY A 56 4.10 -11.49 -0.48
CA GLY A 56 4.01 -11.16 -1.91
C GLY A 56 4.92 -10.01 -2.36
N ARG A 57 4.68 -9.51 -3.57
CA ARG A 57 5.39 -8.34 -4.12
C ARG A 57 4.44 -7.47 -4.94
N VAL A 58 4.76 -6.19 -4.97
CA VAL A 58 4.08 -5.18 -5.78
C VAL A 58 5.05 -4.52 -6.74
N ASP A 59 4.50 -3.86 -7.74
CA ASP A 59 5.20 -2.87 -8.55
C ASP A 59 4.62 -1.50 -8.24
N GLN A 60 5.47 -0.57 -7.83
CA GLN A 60 5.08 0.79 -7.49
C GLN A 60 6.06 1.80 -8.07
N SER A 61 6.59 1.50 -9.27
CA SER A 61 7.48 2.37 -10.02
C SER A 61 6.88 3.74 -10.33
N GLU A 62 5.55 3.86 -10.31
CA GLU A 62 4.82 5.11 -10.55
C GLU A 62 4.74 6.03 -9.32
N ALA A 63 5.18 5.58 -8.15
CA ALA A 63 5.18 6.40 -6.95
C ALA A 63 6.14 7.59 -7.10
N ARG A 64 5.62 8.83 -7.02
CA ARG A 64 6.45 10.05 -7.14
C ARG A 64 7.52 10.16 -6.07
N ARG A 65 7.27 9.61 -4.87
CA ARG A 65 8.21 9.66 -3.75
C ARG A 65 8.09 8.43 -2.86
N PHE A 66 8.90 7.44 -3.20
CA PHE A 66 9.09 6.22 -2.42
C PHE A 66 10.58 5.92 -2.29
N PHE A 67 11.03 5.61 -1.08
CA PHE A 67 12.45 5.44 -0.79
C PHE A 67 12.83 3.96 -0.66
N PRO A 68 14.08 3.57 -0.97
CA PRO A 68 14.56 2.20 -0.75
C PRO A 68 14.32 1.70 0.68
N GLN A 69 14.48 2.57 1.67
CA GLN A 69 14.25 2.23 3.07
C GLN A 69 12.79 1.94 3.39
N ASP A 70 11.84 2.54 2.65
CA ASP A 70 10.42 2.18 2.78
C ASP A 70 10.19 0.76 2.26
N ALA A 71 10.81 0.43 1.12
CA ALA A 71 10.73 -0.89 0.49
C ALA A 71 11.32 -1.99 1.40
N GLU A 72 12.50 -1.74 1.97
CA GLU A 72 13.18 -2.65 2.89
C GLU A 72 12.37 -2.92 4.16
N ALA A 73 11.63 -1.91 4.66
CA ALA A 73 10.72 -2.08 5.79
C ALA A 73 9.37 -2.76 5.42
N GLY A 74 9.16 -3.02 4.13
CA GLY A 74 7.97 -3.65 3.57
C GLY A 74 6.79 -2.70 3.39
N TYR A 75 6.99 -1.38 3.40
CA TYR A 75 5.89 -0.45 3.16
C TYR A 75 5.47 -0.42 1.69
N VAL A 76 4.21 -0.09 1.45
CA VAL A 76 3.62 0.06 0.11
C VAL A 76 2.69 1.26 0.08
N LEU A 77 2.65 1.98 -1.03
CA LEU A 77 1.67 3.05 -1.28
C LEU A 77 0.57 2.52 -2.21
N LEU A 78 -0.58 2.16 -1.63
CA LEU A 78 -1.63 1.44 -2.35
C LEU A 78 -2.23 2.19 -3.54
N CYS A 79 -2.18 3.54 -3.54
CA CYS A 79 -2.68 4.36 -4.65
C CYS A 79 -1.78 4.39 -5.90
N SER A 80 -0.60 3.77 -5.84
CA SER A 80 0.36 3.73 -6.94
C SER A 80 1.07 2.38 -7.00
N ALA A 81 0.40 1.31 -6.57
CA ALA A 81 0.96 -0.02 -6.48
C ALA A 81 0.07 -1.03 -7.21
N TYR A 82 0.71 -1.84 -8.05
CA TYR A 82 0.13 -2.94 -8.82
C TYR A 82 0.56 -4.29 -8.25
N PRO A 83 -0.32 -5.31 -8.25
CA PRO A 83 0.06 -6.64 -7.83
C PRO A 83 1.00 -7.31 -8.85
N ARG A 84 1.92 -8.12 -8.34
CA ARG A 84 2.84 -8.95 -9.15
C ARG A 84 2.96 -10.40 -8.63
N ALA A 85 2.19 -10.72 -7.59
CA ALA A 85 2.10 -12.01 -6.90
C ALA A 85 0.84 -11.99 -6.01
N PRO A 86 0.41 -13.13 -5.46
CA PRO A 86 -0.50 -13.16 -4.30
C PRO A 86 -0.02 -12.23 -3.19
N LEU A 87 -0.92 -11.43 -2.62
CA LEU A 87 -0.57 -10.39 -1.65
C LEU A 87 -1.32 -10.56 -0.33
N ARG A 88 -0.61 -10.27 0.75
CA ARG A 88 -1.18 -10.05 2.07
C ARG A 88 -0.66 -8.72 2.61
N ILE A 89 -1.56 -7.77 2.85
CA ILE A 89 -1.21 -6.38 3.14
C ILE A 89 -1.88 -5.93 4.44
N LEU A 90 -1.07 -5.49 5.40
CA LEU A 90 -1.56 -4.76 6.56
C LEU A 90 -1.87 -3.32 6.16
N THR A 91 -3.12 -2.89 6.37
CA THR A 91 -3.61 -1.56 5.98
C THR A 91 -3.40 -0.53 7.08
N HIS A 92 -3.75 0.74 6.81
CA HIS A 92 -3.70 1.84 7.79
C HIS A 92 -2.31 2.06 8.41
N GLN A 93 -1.26 1.99 7.61
CA GLN A 93 0.13 2.08 8.07
C GLN A 93 0.71 3.50 7.97
N LYS A 94 -0.13 4.53 7.82
CA LYS A 94 0.31 5.93 7.65
C LYS A 94 1.22 6.38 8.79
N GLU A 95 0.80 6.18 10.03
CA GLU A 95 1.53 6.61 11.23
C GLU A 95 2.84 5.84 11.37
N ALA A 96 2.81 4.52 11.15
CA ALA A 96 3.97 3.65 11.20
C ALA A 96 5.01 4.03 10.12
N MET A 97 4.58 4.21 8.87
CA MET A 97 5.45 4.62 7.77
C MET A 97 6.05 6.01 8.00
N ARG A 98 5.27 6.95 8.55
CA ARG A 98 5.77 8.29 8.91
C ARG A 98 6.79 8.23 10.04
N ALA A 99 6.56 7.43 11.07
CA ALA A 99 7.52 7.23 12.15
C ALA A 99 8.82 6.61 11.63
N HIS A 100 8.73 5.60 10.76
CA HIS A 100 9.87 4.99 10.06
C HIS A 100 10.69 6.02 9.29
N ARG A 101 10.03 6.80 8.42
CA ARG A 101 10.70 7.86 7.65
C ARG A 101 11.33 8.92 8.55
N LEU A 102 10.64 9.35 9.61
CA LEU A 102 11.16 10.35 10.55
C LEU A 102 12.42 9.85 11.27
N ALA A 103 12.44 8.58 11.69
CA ALA A 103 13.60 7.96 12.34
C ALA A 103 14.85 7.90 11.43
N LEU A 104 14.64 7.94 10.11
CA LEU A 104 15.69 7.92 9.10
C LEU A 104 16.00 9.30 8.49
N GLY A 105 15.37 10.37 8.99
CA GLY A 105 15.51 11.72 8.44
C GLY A 105 14.89 11.89 7.03
N LEU A 106 13.99 10.98 6.63
CA LEU A 106 13.31 11.03 5.33
C LEU A 106 12.09 11.98 5.36
N PRO A 107 11.72 12.60 4.22
CA PRO A 107 10.54 13.46 4.14
C PRO A 107 9.23 12.74 4.54
N THR A 108 8.51 13.32 5.50
CA THR A 108 7.17 12.88 5.93
C THR A 108 6.09 13.88 5.52
N PRO A 109 5.77 14.01 4.23
CA PRO A 109 4.69 14.89 3.81
C PRO A 109 3.39 14.49 4.51
N ARG A 110 2.72 15.47 5.11
CA ARG A 110 1.34 15.33 5.52
C ARG A 110 0.54 15.73 4.27
N GLY A 111 -0.32 14.84 3.79
CA GLY A 111 -1.33 15.23 2.79
C GLY A 111 -2.00 16.52 3.23
#